data_AF-A0A2N2SVL8-F1
#
_entry.id   AF-A0A2N2SVL8-F1
#
_cell.length_a   1.000
_cell.length_b   1.000
_cell.length_c   1.000
_cell.angle_alpha   90.00
_cell.angle_beta   90.00
_cell.angle_gamma   90.00
#
_symmetry.space_group_name_H-M   'P 1'
#
loop_
_entity.id
_entity.type
_entity.pdbx_description
1 polymer ?
#
loop_
_entity_poly.entity_id
_entity_poly.type
_entity_poly.pdbx_seq_one_letter_code
_entity_poly.pdbx_strand_id
1 'polypeptide(L)' 'KLTRQQSLSVLRIAPEVAPALARLTDRSMRLQFTLQDGHVWVTNGEETVEVAPELLMGPARY' A
#
# COMPACT_ATOMS: atom_id res chain seq x y z
N LYS A 1 10.39 -11.81 17.83
CA LYS A 1 11.70 -11.10 17.87
C LYS A 1 12.22 -10.99 16.43
N LEU A 2 11.95 -9.87 15.75
CA LEU A 2 12.25 -9.67 14.31
C LEU A 2 13.58 -8.92 14.07
N THR A 3 14.23 -8.46 15.16
CA THR A 3 15.40 -7.57 15.18
C THR A 3 16.69 -8.11 14.56
N ARG A 4 16.76 -9.40 14.18
CA ARG A 4 17.96 -10.01 13.58
C ARG A 4 17.93 -9.97 12.04
N GLN A 5 16.80 -9.63 11.44
CA GLN A 5 16.60 -9.69 9.99
C GLN A 5 17.06 -8.36 9.35
N GLN A 6 18.25 -8.34 8.76
CA GLN A 6 18.85 -7.11 8.21
C GLN A 6 18.21 -6.63 6.90
N SER A 7 17.51 -7.53 6.18
CA SER A 7 16.83 -7.22 4.92
C SER A 7 15.32 -7.04 5.05
N LEU A 8 14.76 -7.22 6.26
CA LEU A 8 13.32 -7.20 6.50
C LEU A 8 12.80 -5.76 6.62
N SER A 9 11.76 -5.47 5.83
CA SER A 9 10.92 -4.29 5.97
C SER A 9 9.53 -4.71 6.43
N VAL A 10 9.00 -4.03 7.44
CA VAL A 10 7.64 -4.20 7.95
C VAL A 10 6.92 -2.87 7.74
N LEU A 11 5.88 -2.92 6.93
CA LEU A 11 4.99 -1.80 6.65
C LEU A 11 3.65 -2.08 7.29
N ARG A 12 3.04 -1.06 7.89
CA ARG A 12 1.69 -1.08 8.39
C ARG A 12 0.81 -0.31 7.44
N ILE A 13 -0.25 -0.94 6.99
CA ILE A 13 -1.30 -0.31 6.21
C ILE A 13 -2.50 -0.11 7.16
N ALA A 14 -3.21 1.01 7.02
CA ALA A 14 -4.41 1.26 7.81
C ALA A 14 -5.48 0.18 7.54
N PRO A 15 -6.18 -0.32 8.57
CA PRO A 15 -7.07 -1.48 8.44
C PRO A 15 -8.21 -1.29 7.45
N GLU A 16 -8.65 -0.06 7.21
CA GLU A 16 -9.68 0.33 6.25
C GLU A 16 -9.24 0.24 4.79
N VAL A 17 -7.94 0.31 4.52
CA VAL A 17 -7.39 0.35 3.16
C VAL A 17 -7.49 -1.02 2.48
N ALA A 18 -7.22 -2.11 3.20
CA ALA A 18 -7.30 -3.46 2.61
C ALA A 18 -8.72 -3.81 2.11
N PRO A 19 -9.80 -3.57 2.88
CA PRO A 19 -11.17 -3.69 2.38
C PRO A 19 -11.48 -2.74 1.22
N ALA A 20 -10.95 -1.52 1.22
CA ALA A 20 -11.17 -0.58 0.11
C ALA A 20 -10.50 -1.05 -1.18
N LEU A 21 -9.25 -1.54 -1.11
CA LEU A 21 -8.57 -2.15 -2.25
C LEU A 21 -9.30 -3.41 -2.77
N ALA A 22 -9.86 -4.21 -1.87
CA ALA A 22 -10.65 -5.38 -2.26
C ALA A 22 -11.88 -4.99 -3.10
N ARG A 23 -12.50 -3.83 -2.84
CA ARG A 23 -13.65 -3.32 -3.63
C ARG A 23 -13.27 -2.94 -5.05
N LEU A 24 -12.02 -2.58 -5.30
CA LEU A 24 -11.52 -2.28 -6.66
C LEU A 24 -11.35 -3.54 -7.53
N THR A 25 -11.54 -4.73 -6.97
CA THR A 25 -11.38 -6.00 -7.69
C THR A 25 -12.55 -6.20 -8.66
N ASP A 26 -12.24 -6.48 -9.93
CA ASP A 26 -13.22 -6.79 -10.97
C ASP A 26 -12.74 -7.98 -11.81
N ARG A 27 -13.61 -8.59 -12.63
CA ARG A 27 -13.23 -9.62 -13.61
C ARG A 27 -12.21 -9.08 -14.62
N SER A 28 -12.31 -7.80 -14.99
CA SER A 28 -11.36 -7.13 -15.88
C SER A 28 -10.83 -5.85 -15.24
N MET A 29 -9.74 -5.97 -14.48
CA MET A 29 -9.16 -4.84 -13.77
C MET A 29 -8.29 -3.97 -14.69
N ARG A 30 -8.60 -2.68 -14.73
CA ARG A 30 -7.68 -1.64 -15.20
C ARG A 30 -7.40 -0.69 -14.04
N LEU A 31 -6.27 -0.90 -13.38
CA LEU A 31 -5.84 -0.06 -12.27
C LEU A 31 -4.73 0.90 -12.71
N GLN A 32 -4.82 2.14 -12.25
CA GLN A 32 -3.74 3.11 -12.30
C GLN A 32 -3.18 3.32 -10.89
N PHE A 33 -1.85 3.38 -10.81
CA PHE A 33 -1.11 3.63 -9.59
C PHE A 33 -0.33 4.93 -9.72
N THR A 34 -0.49 5.82 -8.74
CA THR A 34 0.28 7.05 -8.63
C THR A 34 1.06 7.02 -7.34
N LEU A 35 2.38 7.18 -7.42
CA LEU A 35 3.29 7.20 -6.26
C LEU A 35 3.81 8.61 -6.08
N GLN A 36 3.53 9.24 -4.94
CA GLN A 36 4.05 10.57 -4.59
C GLN A 36 4.30 10.63 -3.09
N ASP A 37 5.46 11.15 -2.69
CA ASP A 37 5.82 11.41 -1.29
C ASP A 37 5.61 10.22 -0.32
N GLY A 38 5.75 8.99 -0.81
CA GLY A 38 5.53 7.77 -0.02
C GLY A 38 4.07 7.31 0.09
N HIS A 39 3.14 8.03 -0.53
CA HIS A 39 1.75 7.65 -0.70
C HIS A 39 1.54 6.96 -2.05
N VAL A 40 0.58 6.04 -2.09
CA VAL A 40 0.15 5.35 -3.31
C VAL A 40 -1.35 5.56 -3.48
N TRP A 41 -1.77 6.19 -4.58
CA TRP A 41 -3.17 6.23 -4.97
C TRP A 41 -3.42 5.13 -6.00
N VAL A 42 -4.41 4.29 -5.72
CA VAL A 42 -4.86 3.21 -6.59
C VAL A 42 -6.25 3.57 -7.08
N THR A 43 -6.44 3.64 -8.40
CA THR A 43 -7.75 3.96 -8.97
C THR A 43 -8.11 2.99 -10.09
N ASN A 44 -9.40 2.66 -10.19
CA ASN A 44 -9.97 1.94 -11.34
C ASN A 44 -10.69 2.88 -12.33
N GLY A 45 -10.61 4.19 -12.13
CA GLY A 45 -11.31 5.22 -12.91
C GLY A 45 -12.65 5.68 -12.31
N GLU A 46 -13.23 4.92 -11.39
CA GLU A 46 -14.49 5.27 -10.70
C GLU A 46 -14.23 5.60 -9.22
N GLU A 47 -13.40 4.79 -8.57
CA GLU A 47 -13.01 4.94 -7.17
C GLU A 47 -11.50 5.09 -7.07
N THR A 48 -11.06 5.82 -6.04
CA THR A 48 -9.64 6.00 -5.72
C THR A 48 -9.42 5.66 -4.26
N VAL A 49 -8.46 4.77 -4.02
CA VAL A 49 -8.02 4.35 -2.69
C VAL A 49 -6.63 4.89 -2.45
N GLU A 50 -6.47 5.69 -1.41
CA GLU A 50 -5.17 6.12 -0.94
C GLU A 50 -4.57 5.09 0.01
N VAL A 51 -3.30 4.75 -0.20
CA VAL A 51 -2.50 3.87 0.63
C VAL A 51 -1.32 4.68 1.12
N ALA A 52 -1.29 4.96 2.42
CA ALA A 52 -0.16 5.59 3.11
C ALA A 52 0.49 4.57 4.05
N PRO A 53 1.49 3.79 3.59
CA PRO A 53 2.14 2.80 4.43
C PRO A 53 3.00 3.46 5.51
N GLU A 54 2.87 3.02 6.75
CA GLU A 54 3.78 3.39 7.83
C GLU A 54 4.91 2.38 7.95
N LEU A 55 6.16 2.83 7.93
CA LEU A 55 7.31 1.97 8.17
C LEU A 55 7.44 1.66 9.67
N LEU A 56 7.17 0.41 10.05
CA LEU A 56 7.34 -0.06 11.43
C LEU A 56 8.76 -0.58 11.71
N MET A 57 9.40 -1.20 10.71
CA MET A 57 10.73 -1.75 10.85
C MET A 57 11.41 -1.87 9.49
N GLY A 58 12.73 -1.75 9.47
CA GLY A 58 13.56 -1.93 8.28
C GLY A 58 14.20 -0.62 7.83
N PRO A 59 15.10 -0.68 6.85
CA PRO A 59 15.73 0.52 6.32
C PRO A 59 14.67 1.39 5.62
N ALA A 60 14.72 2.70 5.86
CA ALA A 60 14.00 3.66 5.03
C ALA A 60 14.52 3.53 3.59
N ARG A 61 13.70 2.99 2.69
CA ARG A 61 13.99 2.87 1.27
C ARG A 61 13.10 3.86 0.55
N TYR A 62 13.70 4.87 -0.07
CA TYR A 62 13.07 5.82 -0.97
C TYR A 62 13.48 5.49 -2.41
#